data_AF-A0A524HSE9-F1
#
_entry.id   AF-A0A524HSE9-F1
#
_cell.length_a   1.000
_cell.length_b   1.000
_cell.length_c   1.000
_cell.angle_alpha   90.00
_cell.angle_beta   90.00
_cell.angle_gamma   90.00
#
_symmetry.space_group_name_H-M   'P 1'
#
loop_
_entity.id
_entity.type
_entity.pdbx_description
1 polymer ?
#
loop_
_entity_poly.entity_id
_entity_poly.type
_entity_poly.pdbx_seq_one_letter_code
_entity_poly.pdbx_strand_id
1 'polypeptide(L)'
;MFIPIKRLPRLPRLVDDYFHDYGQVREFFDGDFRDAAAYGRQTERTLARRIPREELAAILREQNQRYGCGPRTLGNIEALEREAACAVVTGQQAGLFSGPLYTIYKALTAIKLAERLSRNGPGKCVPVFWLASDDHDLAEIDHIVLLDKDNRLEEVRCGMPSGEPKIPASALVLPPEIA
;
A
#
# COMPACT_ATOMS: atom_id res chain seq x y z
N MET A 1 -0.70 17.06 -11.23
CA MET A 1 -0.49 16.13 -12.35
C MET A 1 -1.87 15.60 -12.76
N PHE A 2 -2.25 15.77 -14.02
CA PHE A 2 -3.50 15.24 -14.59
C PHE A 2 -3.16 13.95 -15.32
N ILE A 3 -3.78 12.83 -14.93
CA ILE A 3 -3.64 11.56 -15.65
C ILE A 3 -4.82 11.49 -16.64
N PRO A 4 -4.59 11.49 -17.96
CA PRO A 4 -5.66 11.43 -18.94
C PRO A 4 -6.19 9.99 -19.05
N ILE A 5 -6.98 9.55 -18.06
CA ILE A 5 -7.46 8.16 -17.92
C ILE A 5 -8.17 7.67 -19.18
N LYS A 6 -8.96 8.53 -19.84
CA LYS A 6 -9.64 8.20 -21.12
C LYS A 6 -8.70 7.91 -22.30
N ARG A 7 -7.41 8.25 -22.19
CA ARG A 7 -6.39 7.93 -23.20
C ARG A 7 -5.66 6.62 -22.90
N LEU A 8 -5.90 6.01 -21.74
CA LEU A 8 -5.32 4.71 -21.40
C LEU A 8 -6.10 3.62 -22.16
N PRO A 9 -5.41 2.74 -22.89
CA PRO A 9 -6.06 1.70 -23.66
C PRO A 9 -6.73 0.66 -22.73
N ARG A 10 -7.89 0.14 -23.15
CA ARG A 10 -8.56 -1.06 -22.59
C ARG A 10 -8.90 -0.99 -21.09
N LEU A 11 -9.34 0.17 -20.58
CA LEU A 11 -9.86 0.24 -19.22
C LEU A 11 -11.16 -0.57 -19.09
N PRO A 12 -11.28 -1.44 -18.08
CA PRO A 12 -12.55 -2.08 -17.76
C PRO A 12 -13.63 -1.04 -17.46
N ARG A 13 -14.88 -1.31 -17.86
CA ARG A 13 -16.01 -0.39 -17.64
C ARG A 13 -16.15 0.03 -16.17
N LEU A 14 -15.98 -0.91 -15.24
CA LEU A 14 -16.01 -0.63 -13.80
C LEU A 14 -15.00 0.45 -13.39
N VAL A 15 -13.79 0.44 -13.96
CA VAL A 15 -12.74 1.42 -13.66
C VAL A 15 -13.10 2.78 -14.28
N ASP A 16 -13.61 2.80 -15.51
CA ASP A 16 -14.04 4.04 -16.16
C ASP A 16 -15.20 4.70 -15.40
N ASP A 17 -16.20 3.92 -15.02
CA ASP A 17 -17.35 4.37 -14.21
C ASP A 17 -16.87 4.87 -12.84
N TYR A 18 -15.93 4.20 -12.17
CA TYR A 18 -15.35 4.69 -10.90
C TYR A 18 -14.69 6.07 -11.02
N PHE A 19 -13.99 6.35 -12.12
CA PHE A 19 -13.34 7.64 -12.31
C PHE A 19 -14.28 8.75 -12.80
N HIS A 20 -15.29 8.41 -13.61
CA HIS A 20 -16.07 9.40 -14.33
C HIS A 20 -17.55 9.43 -13.93
N ASP A 21 -18.17 8.28 -13.68
CA ASP A 21 -19.60 8.12 -13.38
C ASP A 21 -19.84 7.27 -12.12
N TYR A 22 -19.41 7.80 -10.98
CA TYR A 22 -19.47 7.10 -9.69
C TYR A 22 -20.89 6.64 -9.32
N GLY A 23 -21.93 7.31 -9.84
CA GLY A 23 -23.34 6.91 -9.62
C GLY A 23 -23.63 5.46 -10.03
N GLN A 24 -22.93 4.97 -11.06
CA GLN A 24 -23.08 3.62 -11.61
C GLN A 24 -22.38 2.54 -10.77
N VAL A 25 -21.46 2.93 -9.88
CA VAL A 25 -20.68 1.99 -9.07
C VAL A 25 -20.83 2.22 -7.57
N ARG A 26 -21.66 3.18 -7.16
CA ARG A 26 -21.81 3.59 -5.76
C ARG A 26 -22.19 2.45 -4.80
N GLU A 27 -22.82 1.39 -5.29
CA GLU A 27 -23.20 0.24 -4.47
C GLU A 27 -22.02 -0.67 -4.11
N PHE A 28 -20.91 -0.58 -4.86
CA PHE A 28 -19.70 -1.38 -4.65
C PHE A 28 -18.65 -0.69 -3.75
N PHE A 29 -18.85 0.59 -3.40
CA PHE A 29 -17.84 1.41 -2.71
C PHE A 29 -18.46 2.27 -1.61
N ASP A 30 -17.71 2.48 -0.53
CA ASP A 30 -18.15 3.26 0.65
C ASP A 30 -17.99 4.79 0.51
N GLY A 31 -17.80 5.31 -0.70
CA GLY A 31 -17.68 6.74 -0.95
C GLY A 31 -16.96 7.09 -2.25
N ASP A 32 -17.31 8.25 -2.81
CA ASP A 32 -16.63 8.82 -3.96
C ASP A 32 -15.30 9.44 -3.51
N PHE A 33 -14.18 9.04 -4.10
CA PHE A 33 -12.85 9.57 -3.77
C PHE A 33 -12.71 11.08 -4.06
N ARG A 34 -13.63 11.66 -4.84
CA ARG A 34 -13.71 13.08 -5.17
C ARG A 34 -14.51 13.87 -4.12
N ASP A 35 -15.35 13.19 -3.33
CA ASP A 35 -16.12 13.80 -2.25
C ASP A 35 -15.29 13.91 -0.97
N ALA A 36 -14.90 15.12 -0.59
CA ALA A 36 -14.18 15.38 0.65
C ALA A 36 -14.98 14.94 1.90
N ALA A 37 -16.32 15.06 1.87
CA ALA A 37 -17.16 14.68 2.99
C ALA A 37 -17.23 13.15 3.17
N ALA A 38 -17.01 12.37 2.11
CA ALA A 38 -16.92 10.91 2.20
C ALA A 38 -15.77 10.47 3.10
N TYR A 39 -14.61 11.13 3.00
CA TYR A 39 -13.49 10.87 3.89
C TYR A 39 -13.82 11.21 5.35
N GLY A 40 -14.50 12.33 5.61
CA GLY A 40 -14.93 12.71 6.96
C GLY A 40 -15.83 11.64 7.59
N ARG A 41 -16.86 11.19 6.86
CA ARG A 41 -17.75 10.11 7.30
C ARG A 41 -16.98 8.81 7.58
N GLN A 42 -15.99 8.47 6.74
CA GLN A 42 -15.19 7.26 6.93
C GLN A 42 -14.23 7.37 8.13
N THR A 43 -13.67 8.56 8.39
CA THR A 43 -12.88 8.84 9.59
C THR A 43 -13.75 8.65 10.83
N GLU A 44 -14.92 9.27 10.90
CA GLU A 44 -15.84 9.12 12.04
C GLU A 44 -16.23 7.66 12.30
N ARG A 45 -16.60 6.92 11.24
CA ARG A 45 -16.89 5.48 11.33
C ARG A 45 -15.72 4.68 11.87
N THR A 46 -14.50 5.01 11.44
CA THR A 46 -13.28 4.33 11.89
C THR A 46 -12.98 4.62 13.37
N LEU A 47 -13.14 5.88 13.79
CA LEU A 47 -12.93 6.30 15.17
C LEU A 47 -13.96 5.75 16.14
N ALA A 48 -15.19 5.49 15.67
CA ALA A 48 -16.25 4.88 16.48
C ALA A 48 -15.99 3.40 16.81
N ARG A 49 -15.07 2.73 16.10
CA ARG A 49 -14.74 1.32 16.35
C ARG A 49 -13.84 1.18 17.57
N ARG A 50 -14.10 0.16 18.38
CA ARG A 50 -13.15 -0.29 19.41
C ARG A 50 -12.03 -1.07 18.74
N ILE A 51 -10.82 -0.53 18.79
CA ILE A 51 -9.60 -1.12 18.22
C ILE A 51 -8.57 -1.19 19.36
N PRO A 52 -7.85 -2.31 19.54
CA PRO A 52 -6.78 -2.43 20.53
C PRO A 52 -5.54 -1.63 20.08
N ARG A 53 -5.63 -0.30 20.17
CA ARG A 53 -4.63 0.64 19.63
C ARG A 53 -3.27 0.53 20.32
N GLU A 54 -3.25 0.30 21.62
CA GLU A 54 -2.02 0.12 22.40
C GLU A 54 -1.24 -1.12 21.94
N GLU A 55 -1.93 -2.26 21.82
CA GLU A 55 -1.34 -3.52 21.34
C GLU A 55 -0.86 -3.40 19.90
N LEU A 56 -1.68 -2.81 19.02
CA LEU A 56 -1.30 -2.54 17.64
C LEU A 56 -0.05 -1.65 17.55
N ALA A 57 0.00 -0.56 18.33
CA ALA A 57 1.13 0.36 18.33
C ALA A 57 2.40 -0.31 18.89
N ALA A 58 2.28 -1.17 19.89
CA ALA A 58 3.40 -1.93 20.43
C ALA A 58 4.02 -2.85 19.36
N ILE A 59 3.20 -3.63 18.65
CA ILE A 59 3.65 -4.52 17.57
C ILE A 59 4.32 -3.71 16.44
N LEU A 60 3.66 -2.64 15.99
CA LEU A 60 4.20 -1.79 14.92
C LEU A 60 5.53 -1.13 15.32
N ARG A 61 5.66 -0.70 16.58
CA ARG A 61 6.88 -0.09 17.11
C ARG A 61 8.04 -1.09 17.10
N GLU A 62 7.82 -2.29 17.62
CA GLU A 62 8.83 -3.35 17.63
C GLU A 62 9.29 -3.70 16.21
N GLN A 63 8.35 -3.94 15.30
CA GLN A 63 8.65 -4.30 13.90
C GLN A 63 9.44 -3.20 13.19
N ASN A 64 8.96 -1.95 13.25
CA ASN A 64 9.58 -0.85 12.52
C ASN A 64 10.95 -0.46 13.11
N GLN A 65 11.17 -0.62 14.42
CA GLN A 65 12.49 -0.46 15.02
C GLN A 65 13.48 -1.49 14.50
N ARG A 66 13.08 -2.77 14.34
CA ARG A 66 13.92 -3.80 13.72
C ARG A 66 14.30 -3.47 12.27
N TYR A 67 13.42 -2.78 11.54
CA TYR A 67 13.70 -2.27 10.19
C TYR A 67 14.53 -0.97 10.16
N GLY A 68 14.96 -0.45 11.30
CA GLY A 68 15.76 0.79 11.35
C GLY A 68 14.96 2.05 11.03
N CYS A 69 13.67 2.09 11.37
CA CYS A 69 12.82 3.23 11.04
C CYS A 69 13.29 4.55 11.69
N GLY A 70 12.95 5.68 11.06
CA GLY A 70 13.25 7.02 11.57
C GLY A 70 12.17 7.58 12.53
N PRO A 71 12.41 8.78 13.10
CA PRO A 71 11.52 9.40 14.09
C PRO A 71 10.12 9.70 13.55
N ARG A 72 9.98 9.93 12.23
CA ARG A 72 8.66 10.14 11.60
C ARG A 72 7.77 8.90 11.69
N THR A 73 8.34 7.71 11.53
CA THR A 73 7.59 6.46 11.66
C THR A 73 7.15 6.24 13.10
N LEU A 74 8.05 6.48 14.06
CA LEU A 74 7.72 6.38 15.49
C LEU A 74 6.62 7.37 15.90
N GLY A 75 6.67 8.61 15.42
CA GLY A 75 5.62 9.60 15.66
C GLY A 75 4.27 9.21 15.05
N ASN A 76 4.26 8.57 13.88
CA ASN A 76 3.01 8.04 13.30
C ASN A 76 2.43 6.89 14.14
N ILE A 77 3.27 6.02 14.68
CA ILE A 77 2.85 4.92 15.56
C ILE A 77 2.30 5.46 16.88
N GLU A 78 2.95 6.47 17.46
CA GLU A 78 2.44 7.16 18.65
C GLU A 78 1.09 7.85 18.39
N ALA A 79 0.89 8.46 17.22
CA ALA A 79 -0.39 9.05 16.87
C ALA A 79 -1.53 8.02 16.75
N LEU A 80 -1.25 6.79 16.30
CA LEU A 80 -2.23 5.69 16.29
C LEU A 80 -2.67 5.30 17.70
N GLU A 81 -1.76 5.36 18.66
CA GLU A 81 -1.96 5.04 20.08
C GLU A 81 -2.69 6.18 20.81
N ARG A 82 -2.15 7.41 20.75
CA ARG A 82 -2.53 8.53 21.65
C ARG A 82 -3.53 9.52 21.04
N GLU A 83 -3.46 9.75 19.73
CA GLU A 83 -4.31 10.74 19.03
C GLU A 83 -5.54 10.08 18.38
N ALA A 84 -5.73 8.78 18.61
CA ALA A 84 -6.71 7.95 17.92
C ALA A 84 -6.63 8.08 16.38
N ALA A 85 -5.45 8.30 15.80
CA ALA A 85 -5.30 8.54 14.36
C ALA A 85 -5.93 7.42 13.50
N CYS A 86 -6.44 7.80 12.32
CA CYS A 86 -6.85 6.84 11.28
C CYS A 86 -5.66 6.46 10.40
N ALA A 87 -5.69 5.27 9.81
CA ALA A 87 -4.67 4.83 8.85
C ALA A 87 -5.17 4.99 7.40
N VAL A 88 -4.36 5.60 6.55
CA VAL A 88 -4.49 5.49 5.09
C VAL A 88 -3.62 4.32 4.67
N VAL A 89 -4.27 3.22 4.28
CA VAL A 89 -3.61 1.95 4.00
C VAL A 89 -3.53 1.72 2.49
N THR A 90 -2.36 1.29 2.04
CA THR A 90 -2.16 0.66 0.73
C THR A 90 -1.23 -0.53 0.93
N GLY A 91 -1.07 -1.40 -0.06
CA GLY A 91 -0.10 -2.48 0.04
C GLY A 91 0.36 -3.00 -1.31
N GLN A 92 1.39 -3.84 -1.24
CA GLN A 92 1.89 -4.65 -2.34
C GLN A 92 2.66 -5.86 -1.79
N GLN A 93 2.80 -6.91 -2.59
CA GLN A 93 3.73 -8.01 -2.32
C GLN A 93 5.18 -7.49 -2.23
N ALA A 94 6.01 -8.22 -1.48
CA ALA A 94 7.41 -7.88 -1.24
C ALA A 94 8.30 -8.28 -2.43
N GLY A 95 8.07 -7.65 -3.59
CA GLY A 95 8.89 -7.82 -4.80
C GLY A 95 10.37 -7.51 -4.57
N LEU A 96 11.26 -8.30 -5.17
CA LEU A 96 12.70 -8.01 -5.17
C LEU A 96 12.96 -6.56 -5.62
N PHE A 97 13.85 -5.87 -4.90
CA PHE A 97 14.23 -4.49 -5.18
C PHE A 97 13.02 -3.52 -5.27
N SER A 98 11.99 -3.72 -4.44
CA SER A 98 10.70 -3.01 -4.43
C SER A 98 9.71 -3.36 -5.56
N GLY A 99 10.10 -4.28 -6.44
CA GLY A 99 9.28 -4.74 -7.55
C GLY A 99 8.92 -3.61 -8.53
N PRO A 100 7.71 -3.62 -9.09
CA PRO A 100 7.30 -2.64 -10.09
C PRO A 100 7.14 -1.24 -9.48
N LEU A 101 7.38 -0.22 -10.32
CA LEU A 101 7.39 1.19 -9.89
C LEU A 101 6.10 1.66 -9.22
N TYR A 102 4.96 1.03 -9.52
CA TYR A 102 3.70 1.37 -8.87
C TYR A 102 3.71 1.07 -7.36
N THR A 103 4.59 0.21 -6.84
CA THR A 103 4.80 0.00 -5.39
C THR A 103 5.16 1.32 -4.72
N ILE A 104 6.10 2.06 -5.29
CA ILE A 104 6.53 3.37 -4.81
C ILE A 104 5.40 4.39 -4.97
N TYR A 105 4.69 4.38 -6.10
CA TYR A 105 3.56 5.28 -6.31
C TYR A 105 2.41 5.06 -5.33
N LYS A 106 2.11 3.81 -4.98
CA LYS A 106 1.14 3.47 -3.94
C LYS A 106 1.58 4.05 -2.60
N ALA A 107 2.82 3.81 -2.17
CA ALA A 107 3.35 4.33 -0.91
C ALA A 107 3.29 5.87 -0.85
N LEU A 108 3.76 6.55 -1.91
CA LEU A 108 3.69 8.02 -2.00
C LEU A 108 2.26 8.53 -1.98
N THR A 109 1.32 7.83 -2.63
CA THR A 109 -0.10 8.18 -2.64
C THR A 109 -0.69 8.10 -1.24
N ALA A 110 -0.40 7.03 -0.48
CA ALA A 110 -0.85 6.89 0.90
C ALA A 110 -0.29 8.01 1.80
N ILE A 111 1.00 8.33 1.67
CA ILE A 111 1.64 9.44 2.40
C ILE A 111 0.95 10.77 2.08
N LYS A 112 0.79 11.11 0.80
CA LYS A 112 0.19 12.37 0.38
C LYS A 112 -1.28 12.48 0.75
N LEU A 113 -2.03 11.37 0.69
CA LEU A 113 -3.42 11.34 1.10
C LEU A 113 -3.54 11.50 2.63
N ALA A 114 -2.72 10.81 3.42
CA ALA A 114 -2.69 10.97 4.88
C ALA A 114 -2.35 12.42 5.31
N GLU A 115 -1.38 13.05 4.63
CA GLU A 115 -1.04 14.47 4.83
C GLU A 115 -2.20 15.41 4.45
N ARG A 116 -2.92 15.12 3.37
CA ARG A 116 -4.08 15.92 2.93
C ARG A 116 -5.23 15.79 3.92
N LEU A 117 -5.55 14.57 4.34
CA LEU A 117 -6.65 14.29 5.26
C LEU A 117 -6.36 14.82 6.66
N SER A 118 -5.13 14.73 7.15
CA SER A 118 -4.75 15.34 8.44
C SER A 118 -4.87 16.86 8.46
N ARG A 119 -4.68 17.52 7.31
CA ARG A 119 -4.77 19.00 7.21
C ARG A 119 -6.20 19.50 7.05
N ASN A 120 -7.05 18.75 6.34
CA ASN A 120 -8.37 19.23 5.91
C ASN A 120 -9.53 18.44 6.53
N GLY A 121 -9.24 17.32 7.20
CA GLY A 121 -10.23 16.42 7.78
C GLY A 121 -10.39 16.60 9.28
N PRO A 122 -11.33 15.86 9.88
CA PRO A 122 -11.69 16.01 11.29
C PRO A 122 -10.69 15.39 12.29
N GLY A 123 -9.61 14.76 11.82
CA GLY A 123 -8.65 14.11 12.70
C GLY A 123 -7.34 13.73 12.00
N LYS A 124 -6.39 13.23 12.81
CA LYS A 124 -5.07 12.79 12.34
C LYS A 124 -5.19 11.53 11.47
N CYS A 125 -4.50 11.52 10.34
CA CYS A 125 -4.32 10.34 9.49
C CYS A 125 -2.84 10.03 9.31
N VAL A 126 -2.46 8.75 9.39
CA VAL A 126 -1.08 8.28 9.16
C VAL A 126 -1.02 7.31 7.98
N PRO A 127 0.07 7.29 7.20
CA PRO A 127 0.23 6.32 6.13
C PRO A 127 0.68 4.97 6.66
N VAL A 128 0.09 3.90 6.14
CA VAL A 128 0.50 2.51 6.40
C VAL A 128 0.70 1.80 5.07
N PHE A 129 1.86 1.18 4.90
CA PHE A 129 2.14 0.31 3.77
C PHE A 129 2.10 -1.14 4.24
N TRP A 130 1.12 -1.89 3.74
CA TRP A 130 0.94 -3.32 4.02
C TRP A 130 1.86 -4.15 3.12
N LEU A 131 2.82 -4.83 3.72
CA LEU A 131 3.65 -5.82 3.05
C LEU A 131 2.83 -7.13 2.95
N ALA A 132 2.43 -7.52 1.75
CA ALA A 132 1.67 -8.75 1.53
C ALA A 132 2.60 -9.98 1.54
N SER A 133 3.29 -10.20 2.66
CA SER A 133 4.32 -11.24 2.81
C SER A 133 3.76 -12.62 3.12
N ASP A 134 2.48 -12.74 3.43
CA ASP A 134 1.79 -14.02 3.64
C ASP A 134 1.35 -14.67 2.32
N ASP A 135 1.51 -13.94 1.21
CA ASP A 135 1.28 -14.49 -0.13
C ASP A 135 2.37 -15.52 -0.47
N HIS A 136 1.94 -16.56 -1.17
CA HIS A 136 2.75 -17.67 -1.62
C HIS A 136 3.07 -17.61 -3.12
N ASP A 137 2.58 -16.59 -3.83
CA ASP A 137 2.87 -16.40 -5.26
C ASP A 137 4.28 -15.83 -5.47
N LEU A 138 5.27 -16.68 -5.26
CA LEU A 138 6.68 -16.30 -5.39
C LEU A 138 7.04 -15.90 -6.83
N ALA A 139 6.32 -16.41 -7.83
CA ALA A 139 6.58 -16.08 -9.24
C ALA A 139 6.27 -14.62 -9.59
N GLU A 140 5.42 -13.94 -8.81
CA GLU A 140 5.14 -12.52 -8.97
C GLU A 140 6.23 -11.62 -8.34
N ILE A 141 7.06 -12.14 -7.44
CA ILE A 141 8.05 -11.35 -6.68
C ILE A 141 9.51 -11.72 -6.95
N ASP A 142 9.78 -12.80 -7.67
CA ASP A 142 11.12 -13.37 -7.91
C ASP A 142 11.92 -12.66 -9.00
N HIS A 143 11.40 -11.58 -9.58
CA HIS A 143 11.96 -10.97 -10.79
C HIS A 143 11.93 -9.45 -10.81
N ILE A 144 12.81 -8.90 -11.65
CA ILE A 144 12.80 -7.50 -12.05
C ILE A 144 12.93 -7.41 -13.57
N VAL A 145 12.52 -6.27 -14.13
CA VAL A 145 12.69 -5.96 -15.55
C VAL A 145 13.68 -4.81 -15.69
N LEU A 146 14.72 -5.02 -16.49
CA LEU A 146 15.76 -4.07 -16.80
C LEU A 146 15.73 -3.72 -18.29
N LEU A 147 16.41 -2.64 -18.66
CA LEU A 147 16.70 -2.33 -20.05
C LEU A 147 18.13 -2.76 -20.37
N ASP A 148 18.29 -3.55 -21.43
CA ASP A 148 19.61 -3.88 -21.96
C ASP A 148 20.23 -2.67 -22.70
N LYS A 149 21.46 -2.87 -23.21
CA LYS A 149 22.20 -1.86 -23.97
C LYS A 149 21.49 -1.40 -25.26
N ASP A 150 20.56 -2.20 -25.77
CA ASP A 150 19.80 -1.95 -26.99
C ASP A 150 18.38 -1.44 -26.69
N ASN A 151 18.09 -1.07 -25.43
CA ASN A 151 16.77 -0.66 -24.91
C ASN A 151 15.68 -1.74 -25.04
N ARG A 152 16.06 -3.01 -24.99
CA ARG A 152 15.10 -4.12 -24.88
C ARG A 152 14.85 -4.44 -23.42
N LEU A 153 13.61 -4.82 -23.12
CA LEU A 153 13.24 -5.31 -21.80
C LEU A 153 13.86 -6.69 -21.58
N GLU A 154 14.63 -6.81 -20.50
CA GLU A 154 15.22 -8.06 -20.05
C GLU A 154 14.68 -8.37 -18.65
N GLU A 155 14.11 -9.56 -18.48
CA GLU A 155 13.62 -10.02 -17.19
C GLU A 155 14.69 -10.85 -16.49
N VAL A 156 15.07 -10.45 -15.28
CA VAL A 156 16.05 -11.14 -14.47
C VAL A 156 15.33 -11.80 -13.30
N ARG A 157 15.49 -13.12 -13.17
CA ARG A 157 14.87 -13.95 -12.15
C ARG A 157 15.88 -14.46 -11.14
N CYS A 158 15.47 -14.48 -9.87
CA CYS A 158 16.22 -15.09 -8.77
C CYS A 158 16.15 -16.62 -8.77
N GLY A 159 15.13 -17.21 -9.40
CA GLY A 159 14.90 -18.66 -9.35
C GLY A 159 14.40 -19.14 -7.98
N MET A 160 13.49 -18.37 -7.36
CA MET A 160 12.86 -18.76 -6.10
C MET A 160 12.10 -20.09 -6.24
N PRO A 161 11.99 -20.90 -5.17
CA PRO A 161 11.26 -22.17 -5.23
C PRO A 161 9.82 -21.94 -5.72
N SER A 162 9.41 -22.69 -6.75
CA SER A 162 8.03 -22.74 -7.20
C SER A 162 7.56 -24.19 -7.17
N GLY A 163 6.44 -24.46 -6.49
CA GLY A 163 5.91 -25.81 -6.30
C GLY A 163 5.39 -26.08 -4.89
N GLU A 164 4.98 -27.33 -4.65
CA GLU A 164 4.52 -27.76 -3.33
C GLU A 164 5.69 -28.26 -2.44
N PRO A 165 5.65 -27.98 -1.12
CA PRO A 165 4.66 -27.16 -0.43
C PRO A 165 4.87 -25.66 -0.69
N LYS A 166 3.76 -24.93 -0.84
CA LYS A 166 3.79 -23.48 -0.97
C LYS A 166 4.27 -22.85 0.33
N ILE A 167 5.27 -21.98 0.24
CA ILE A 167 5.79 -21.20 1.36
C ILE A 167 5.40 -19.73 1.20
N PRO A 168 5.07 -19.02 2.29
CA PRO A 168 4.82 -17.58 2.21
C PRO A 168 6.13 -16.83 1.96
N ALA A 169 6.04 -15.67 1.30
CA ALA A 169 7.20 -14.81 1.03
C ALA A 169 7.98 -14.43 2.31
N SER A 170 7.29 -14.29 3.45
CA SER A 170 7.91 -14.01 4.76
C SER A 170 8.81 -15.13 5.28
N ALA A 171 8.63 -16.37 4.82
CA ALA A 171 9.44 -17.52 5.20
C ALA A 171 10.60 -17.80 4.22
N LEU A 172 10.68 -17.06 3.11
CA LEU A 172 11.73 -17.24 2.13
C LEU A 172 13.05 -16.66 2.66
N VAL A 173 14.08 -17.51 2.70
CA VAL A 173 15.45 -17.07 2.94
C VAL A 173 16.12 -16.84 1.59
N LEU A 174 16.48 -15.59 1.33
CA LEU A 174 17.21 -15.24 0.11
C LEU A 174 18.65 -15.76 0.19
N PRO A 175 19.22 -16.22 -0.93
CA PRO A 175 20.59 -16.69 -0.95
C PRO A 175 21.58 -15.51 -0.74
N PRO A 176 22.81 -15.76 -0.25
CA PRO A 176 23.76 -14.72 0.13
C PRO A 176 24.14 -13.75 -0.99
N GLU A 177 23.98 -14.16 -2.25
CA GLU A 177 24.26 -13.33 -3.43
C GLU A 177 23.24 -12.19 -3.59
N ILE A 178 22.11 -12.23 -2.86
CA ILE A 178 21.01 -11.28 -2.94
C ILE A 178 20.84 -10.48 -1.63
N ALA A 179 21.23 -11.04 -0.48
CA ALA A 179 21.05 -10.46 0.86
C ALA A 179 22.09 -9.39 1.22
#